data_AF-A0A9D9SQ51-F1
#
_entry.id   AF-A0A9D9SQ51-F1
#
_cell.length_a   1.000
_cell.length_b   1.000
_cell.length_c   1.000
_cell.angle_alpha   90.00
_cell.angle_beta   90.00
_cell.angle_gamma   90.00
#
_symmetry.space_group_name_H-M   'P 1'
#
loop_
_entity.id
_entity.type
_entity.pdbx_description
1 polymer ?
#
loop_
_entity_poly.entity_id
_entity_poly.type
_entity_poly.pdbx_seq_one_letter_code
_entity_poly.pdbx_strand_id
1 'polypeptide(L)'
;MRSLLVSLALGPATLASTFAQDFSYEVIALSKSGETVLATGRIPIADAAISHEPQSPGSTVLHRQLLLPEGWAVGCTDYGEKAPNGFGCWLRKSSSSISKPKYDGFSWEWYDQRMGTLYEKRQGRTAISLSLLQANGLTSMRSLTFLADTTFQVNMNERAEPGTYTHELRIRKGSVLPLSKVPPGQ
;
A
#
# COMPACT_ATOMS: atom_id res chain seq x y z
N MET A 1 -59.42 -14.36 -25.45
CA MET A 1 -58.22 -13.51 -25.44
C MET A 1 -57.46 -13.75 -24.14
N ARG A 2 -56.37 -14.52 -24.18
CA ARG A 2 -55.46 -14.73 -23.04
C ARG A 2 -54.08 -14.26 -23.50
N SER A 3 -53.65 -13.09 -23.04
CA SER A 3 -52.30 -12.59 -23.29
C SER A 3 -51.44 -12.87 -22.07
N LEU A 4 -50.40 -13.66 -22.28
CA LEU A 4 -49.39 -14.08 -21.31
C LEU A 4 -48.52 -12.86 -20.93
N LEU A 5 -48.45 -12.52 -19.65
CA LEU A 5 -47.45 -11.60 -19.10
C LEU A 5 -46.16 -12.39 -18.86
N VAL A 6 -45.16 -12.18 -19.71
CA VAL A 6 -43.80 -12.68 -19.49
C VAL A 6 -43.06 -11.64 -18.66
N SER A 7 -42.95 -11.88 -17.35
CA SER A 7 -42.08 -11.11 -16.46
C SER A 7 -40.64 -11.62 -16.62
N LEU A 8 -39.81 -10.93 -17.39
CA LEU A 8 -38.37 -11.11 -17.33
C LEU A 8 -37.86 -10.52 -16.01
N ALA A 9 -37.59 -11.38 -15.03
CA ALA A 9 -36.82 -11.02 -13.86
C ALA A 9 -35.35 -10.85 -14.26
N LEU A 10 -34.89 -9.60 -14.41
CA LEU A 10 -33.46 -9.30 -14.41
C LEU A 10 -32.94 -9.54 -12.99
N GLY A 11 -32.32 -10.70 -12.78
CA GLY A 11 -31.53 -10.95 -11.58
C GLY A 11 -30.32 -10.01 -11.54
N PRO A 12 -29.93 -9.49 -10.37
CA PRO A 12 -28.72 -8.66 -10.27
C PRO A 12 -27.51 -9.53 -10.66
N ALA A 13 -26.81 -9.11 -11.71
CA ALA A 13 -25.51 -9.67 -12.04
C ALA A 13 -24.57 -9.35 -10.87
N THR A 14 -24.27 -10.37 -10.06
CA THR A 14 -23.19 -10.32 -9.09
C THR A 14 -21.88 -10.19 -9.87
N LEU A 15 -21.46 -8.95 -10.09
CA LEU A 15 -20.11 -8.66 -10.53
C LEU A 15 -19.17 -9.18 -9.44
N ALA A 16 -18.63 -10.38 -9.66
CA ALA A 16 -17.53 -10.89 -8.88
C ALA A 16 -16.41 -9.87 -9.03
N SER A 17 -16.22 -9.06 -8.00
CA SER A 17 -15.08 -8.16 -7.89
C SER A 17 -13.85 -9.05 -7.87
N THR A 18 -13.24 -9.26 -9.03
CA THR A 18 -11.88 -9.76 -9.14
C THR A 18 -11.01 -8.72 -8.46
N PHE A 19 -10.78 -8.89 -7.16
CA PHE A 19 -9.82 -8.09 -6.41
C PHE A 19 -8.52 -8.07 -7.20
N ALA A 20 -7.99 -6.88 -7.45
CA ALA A 20 -6.78 -6.75 -8.26
C ALA A 20 -5.69 -7.62 -7.65
N GLN A 21 -5.05 -8.42 -8.49
CA GLN A 21 -4.04 -9.39 -8.06
C GLN A 21 -2.63 -8.83 -8.16
N ASP A 22 -2.51 -7.50 -8.22
CA ASP A 22 -1.24 -6.82 -8.47
C ASP A 22 -1.12 -5.48 -7.75
N PHE A 23 0.14 -5.06 -7.59
CA PHE A 23 0.53 -3.74 -7.13
C PHE A 23 1.07 -2.93 -8.32
N SER A 24 0.38 -1.87 -8.72
CA SER A 24 0.76 -1.02 -9.84
C SER A 24 1.29 0.32 -9.35
N TYR A 25 2.50 0.71 -9.79
CA TYR A 25 3.19 1.88 -9.27
C TYR A 25 4.03 2.64 -10.31
N GLU A 26 4.37 3.88 -9.96
CA GLU A 26 5.29 4.77 -10.65
C GLU A 26 6.15 5.52 -9.63
N VAL A 27 7.47 5.52 -9.81
CA VAL A 27 8.44 6.28 -9.01
C VAL A 27 8.92 7.45 -9.86
N ILE A 28 8.82 8.66 -9.31
CA ILE A 28 9.07 9.91 -10.02
C ILE A 28 10.10 10.72 -9.26
N ALA A 29 11.07 11.30 -9.97
CA ALA A 29 11.90 12.39 -9.48
C ALA A 29 11.25 13.74 -9.81
N LEU A 30 11.21 14.62 -8.82
CA LEU A 30 10.71 15.98 -8.91
C LEU A 30 11.90 16.94 -9.04
N SER A 31 11.79 17.87 -9.98
CA SER A 31 12.77 18.92 -10.21
C SER A 31 12.08 20.24 -10.52
N LYS A 32 12.84 21.35 -10.51
CA LYS A 32 12.31 22.66 -10.95
C LYS A 32 11.85 22.65 -12.42
N SER A 33 12.44 21.80 -13.25
CA SER A 33 12.09 21.66 -14.67
C SER A 33 10.92 20.72 -14.93
N GLY A 34 10.39 20.06 -13.90
CA GLY A 34 9.27 19.13 -14.00
C GLY A 34 9.57 17.75 -13.42
N GLU A 35 8.78 16.78 -13.87
CA GLU A 35 8.80 15.40 -13.39
C GLU A 35 9.62 14.50 -14.32
N THR A 36 10.32 13.52 -13.74
CA THR A 36 11.01 12.46 -14.49
C THR A 36 10.63 11.11 -13.90
N VAL A 37 10.07 10.24 -14.72
CA VAL A 37 9.73 8.87 -14.32
C VAL A 37 11.02 8.06 -14.20
N LEU A 38 11.32 7.59 -12.98
CA LEU A 38 12.48 6.74 -12.71
C LEU A 38 12.15 5.27 -12.94
N ALA A 39 10.97 4.83 -12.51
CA ALA A 39 10.53 3.45 -12.65
C ALA A 39 9.01 3.36 -12.72
N THR A 40 8.51 2.40 -13.52
CA THR A 40 7.09 2.03 -13.55
C THR A 40 7.01 0.52 -13.48
N GLY A 41 6.02 -0.02 -12.77
CA GLY A 41 5.91 -1.46 -12.65
C GLY A 41 4.53 -1.93 -12.21
N ARG A 42 4.32 -3.23 -12.43
CA ARG A 42 3.17 -3.99 -11.97
C ARG A 42 3.70 -5.28 -11.37
N ILE A 43 3.47 -5.50 -10.08
CA ILE A 43 3.96 -6.65 -9.34
C ILE A 43 2.77 -7.55 -9.02
N PRO A 44 2.62 -8.72 -9.64
CA PRO A 44 1.64 -9.70 -9.21
C PRO A 44 1.86 -10.04 -7.72
N ILE A 45 0.79 -10.15 -6.94
CA ILE A 45 0.88 -10.45 -5.49
C ILE A 45 1.64 -11.76 -5.24
N ALA A 46 1.50 -12.74 -6.14
CA ALA A 46 2.20 -14.03 -6.06
C ALA A 46 3.74 -13.88 -6.17
N ASP A 47 4.20 -12.84 -6.88
CA ASP A 47 5.63 -12.57 -7.14
C ASP A 47 6.20 -11.52 -6.17
N ALA A 48 5.36 -11.00 -5.26
CA ALA A 48 5.74 -9.93 -4.35
C ALA A 48 6.85 -10.35 -3.38
N ALA A 49 7.97 -9.66 -3.45
CA ALA A 49 9.05 -9.75 -2.47
C ALA A 49 8.65 -8.98 -1.19
N ILE A 50 8.03 -9.70 -0.26
CA ILE A 50 7.60 -9.16 1.03
C ILE A 50 8.67 -9.42 2.08
N SER A 51 9.06 -8.39 2.84
CA SER A 51 9.88 -8.57 4.04
C SER A 51 9.14 -8.12 5.30
N HIS A 52 9.54 -8.72 6.43
CA HIS A 52 9.05 -8.42 7.77
C HIS A 52 10.24 -8.07 8.65
N GLU A 53 10.28 -6.84 9.14
CA GLU A 53 11.36 -6.33 9.99
C GLU A 53 10.76 -5.92 11.35
N PRO A 54 11.29 -6.39 12.49
CA PRO A 54 10.91 -5.83 13.78
C PRO A 54 11.24 -4.34 13.82
N GLN A 55 10.38 -3.52 14.43
CA GLN A 55 10.68 -2.09 14.63
C GLN A 55 11.96 -1.88 15.46
N SER A 56 12.21 -2.78 16.40
CA SER A 56 13.42 -2.84 17.23
C SER A 56 13.68 -4.28 17.68
N PRO A 57 14.90 -4.62 18.14
CA PRO A 57 15.19 -5.96 18.65
C PRO A 57 14.21 -6.37 19.77
N GLY A 58 13.52 -7.50 19.58
CA GLY A 58 12.53 -8.01 20.53
C GLY A 58 11.14 -7.38 20.43
N SER A 59 10.92 -6.41 19.54
CA SER A 59 9.59 -5.82 19.32
C SER A 59 8.65 -6.80 18.63
N THR A 60 7.40 -6.80 19.07
CA THR A 60 6.28 -7.48 18.38
C THR A 60 5.71 -6.65 17.23
N VAL A 61 6.10 -5.37 17.14
CA VAL A 61 5.70 -4.47 16.06
C VAL A 61 6.52 -4.79 14.81
N LEU A 62 5.84 -5.06 13.71
CA LEU A 62 6.46 -5.45 12.45
C LEU A 62 6.27 -4.37 11.39
N HIS A 63 7.37 -3.97 10.77
CA HIS A 63 7.39 -3.30 9.48
C HIS A 63 7.20 -4.35 8.39
N ARG A 64 6.04 -4.32 7.73
CA ARG A 64 5.71 -5.20 6.61
C ARG A 64 5.81 -4.39 5.33
N GLN A 65 6.62 -4.82 4.38
CA GLN A 65 6.91 -4.02 3.19
C GLN A 65 7.00 -4.86 1.92
N LEU A 66 6.61 -4.24 0.83
CA LEU A 66 6.92 -4.66 -0.53
C LEU A 66 8.21 -3.97 -0.98
N LEU A 67 9.18 -4.78 -1.43
CA LEU A 67 10.39 -4.26 -2.04
C LEU A 67 10.10 -3.87 -3.49
N LEU A 68 10.53 -2.66 -3.85
CA LEU A 68 10.45 -2.10 -5.19
C LEU A 68 11.87 -2.02 -5.78
N PRO A 69 12.01 -1.86 -7.11
CA PRO A 69 13.30 -1.71 -7.75
C PRO A 69 14.14 -0.58 -7.16
N GLU A 70 15.45 -0.66 -7.41
CA GLU A 70 16.43 0.35 -7.01
C GLU A 70 16.47 0.61 -5.49
N GLY A 71 16.00 -0.31 -4.65
CA GLY A 71 16.06 -0.18 -3.19
C GLY A 71 14.98 0.71 -2.58
N TRP A 72 13.91 0.99 -3.34
CA TRP A 72 12.68 1.53 -2.80
C TRP A 72 11.90 0.45 -2.04
N ALA A 73 11.16 0.83 -1.01
CA ALA A 73 10.20 -0.04 -0.36
C ALA A 73 9.01 0.75 0.14
N VAL A 74 7.82 0.14 0.04
CA VAL A 74 6.57 0.69 0.55
C VAL A 74 5.94 -0.32 1.49
N GLY A 75 5.48 0.14 2.64
CA GLY A 75 5.04 -0.75 3.70
C GLY A 75 4.16 -0.07 4.70
N CYS A 76 3.73 -0.83 5.70
CA CYS A 76 2.98 -0.32 6.84
C CYS A 76 3.46 -0.99 8.13
N THR A 77 3.15 -0.34 9.24
CA THR A 77 3.51 -0.83 10.58
C THR A 77 2.33 -1.63 11.15
N ASP A 78 2.59 -2.90 11.46
CA ASP A 78 1.65 -3.83 12.06
C ASP A 78 1.94 -3.95 13.56
N TYR A 79 1.02 -3.45 14.38
CA TYR A 79 1.10 -3.52 15.84
C TYR A 79 0.54 -4.83 16.42
N GLY A 80 0.02 -5.74 15.58
CA GLY A 80 -0.60 -7.00 16.02
C GLY A 80 -2.00 -6.82 16.62
N GLU A 81 -2.62 -5.67 16.40
CA GLU A 81 -3.97 -5.38 16.91
C GLU A 81 -5.04 -6.18 16.16
N LYS A 82 -6.05 -6.67 16.89
CA LYS A 82 -7.14 -7.45 16.29
C LYS A 82 -8.04 -6.65 15.35
N ALA A 83 -8.16 -5.36 15.61
CA ALA A 83 -8.93 -4.40 14.83
C ALA A 83 -8.29 -3.02 15.03
N PRO A 84 -7.26 -2.67 14.23
CA PRO A 84 -6.54 -1.42 14.43
C PRO A 84 -7.46 -0.22 14.18
N ASN A 85 -7.48 0.76 15.09
CA ASN A 85 -8.23 2.01 14.85
C ASN A 85 -7.49 2.96 13.89
N GLY A 86 -6.23 2.64 13.59
CA GLY A 86 -5.42 3.35 12.60
C GLY A 86 -4.04 2.70 12.46
N PHE A 87 -3.32 3.08 11.41
CA PHE A 87 -1.97 2.60 11.18
C PHE A 87 -1.21 3.57 10.27
N GLY A 88 0.12 3.48 10.33
CA GLY A 88 0.99 4.21 9.43
C GLY A 88 1.46 3.35 8.27
N CYS A 89 1.40 3.94 7.08
CA CYS A 89 2.09 3.44 5.90
C CYS A 89 3.22 4.39 5.52
N TRP A 90 4.24 3.89 4.86
CA TRP A 90 5.45 4.63 4.59
C TRP A 90 6.08 4.21 3.27
N LEU A 91 6.86 5.14 2.75
CA LEU A 91 7.78 4.94 1.64
C LEU A 91 9.18 5.19 2.17
N ARG A 92 10.11 4.27 1.90
CA ARG A 92 11.53 4.47 2.19
C ARG A 92 12.37 4.16 0.97
N LYS A 93 13.48 4.90 0.84
CA LYS A 93 14.57 4.55 -0.05
C LYS A 93 15.76 4.13 0.80
N SER A 94 16.15 2.86 0.70
CA SER A 94 17.40 2.40 1.30
C SER A 94 18.56 2.74 0.37
N SER A 95 19.60 3.38 0.90
CA SER A 95 20.89 3.47 0.23
C SER A 95 21.62 2.12 0.34
N SER A 96 22.31 1.71 -0.73
CA SER A 96 23.22 0.57 -0.64
C SER A 96 24.35 0.94 0.32
N SER A 97 24.69 0.03 1.23
CA SER A 97 25.77 0.15 2.22
C SER A 97 27.16 0.44 1.63
N ILE A 98 27.33 0.33 0.31
CA ILE A 98 28.58 0.58 -0.41
C ILE A 98 28.71 2.05 -0.86
N SER A 99 27.62 2.82 -0.89
CA SER A 99 27.63 4.24 -1.27
C SER A 99 27.48 5.15 -0.04
N LYS A 100 28.51 5.96 0.26
CA LYS A 100 28.56 7.06 1.26
C LYS A 100 27.26 7.90 1.28
N PRO A 101 26.91 8.53 2.43
CA PRO A 101 25.53 8.63 2.88
C PRO A 101 24.68 9.43 1.89
N LYS A 102 23.83 8.71 1.16
CA LYS A 102 22.62 9.30 0.61
C LYS A 102 21.61 9.25 1.74
N TYR A 103 21.15 10.42 2.18
CA TYR A 103 20.03 10.53 3.10
C TYR A 103 18.93 9.56 2.65
N ASP A 104 18.62 8.57 3.49
CA ASP A 104 17.59 7.59 3.21
C ASP A 104 16.25 8.33 3.26
N GLY A 105 15.69 8.61 2.09
CA GLY A 105 14.42 9.31 2.00
C GLY A 105 13.33 8.51 2.69
N PHE A 106 12.57 9.17 3.54
CA PHE A 106 11.44 8.57 4.25
C PHE A 106 10.19 9.45 4.17
N SER A 107 9.05 8.81 3.96
CA SER A 107 7.73 9.42 3.99
C SER A 107 6.81 8.55 4.83
N TRP A 108 5.89 9.18 5.56
CA TRP A 108 4.94 8.50 6.42
C TRP A 108 3.56 9.12 6.28
N GLU A 109 2.55 8.26 6.16
CA GLU A 109 1.16 8.61 6.00
C GLU A 109 0.32 7.83 7.00
N TRP A 110 -0.47 8.54 7.80
CA TRP A 110 -1.36 7.92 8.78
C TRP A 110 -2.75 7.71 8.18
N TYR A 111 -3.32 6.53 8.44
CA TYR A 111 -4.68 6.17 8.04
C TYR A 111 -5.52 5.85 9.29
N ASP A 112 -6.68 6.49 9.41
CA ASP A 112 -7.63 6.30 10.51
C ASP A 112 -8.79 5.41 10.05
N GLN A 113 -9.25 4.51 10.92
CA GLN A 113 -10.40 3.67 10.63
C GLN A 113 -11.65 4.55 10.51
N ARG A 114 -12.41 4.33 9.44
CA ARG A 114 -13.73 4.95 9.26
C ARG A 114 -14.85 4.00 9.59
N MET A 115 -14.85 2.83 8.95
CA MET A 115 -15.90 1.84 9.11
C MET A 115 -15.42 0.47 8.64
N GLY A 116 -15.54 -0.55 9.48
CA GLY A 116 -15.17 -1.92 9.13
C GLY A 116 -13.72 -2.00 8.64
N THR A 117 -13.54 -2.41 7.37
CA THR A 117 -12.22 -2.52 6.73
C THR A 117 -11.75 -1.25 6.04
N LEU A 118 -12.53 -0.16 6.06
CA LEU A 118 -12.22 1.10 5.39
C LEU A 118 -11.44 2.05 6.30
N TYR A 119 -10.33 2.55 5.78
CA TYR A 119 -9.47 3.52 6.43
C TYR A 119 -9.24 4.72 5.51
N GLU A 120 -9.22 5.91 6.08
CA GLU A 120 -8.97 7.15 5.35
C GLU A 120 -7.67 7.79 5.79
N LYS A 121 -6.94 8.35 4.82
CA LYS A 121 -5.72 9.09 5.08
C LYS A 121 -6.07 10.31 5.95
N ARG A 122 -5.39 10.46 7.09
CA ARG A 122 -5.60 11.54 8.04
C ARG A 122 -5.42 12.92 7.39
N GLN A 123 -4.48 13.02 6.47
CA GLN A 123 -4.19 14.23 5.69
C GLN A 123 -4.40 13.95 4.20
N GLY A 124 -5.58 14.31 3.68
CA GLY A 124 -5.93 14.13 2.28
C GLY A 124 -7.31 13.54 2.09
N ARG A 125 -7.54 12.92 0.92
CA ARG A 125 -8.83 12.33 0.51
C ARG A 125 -8.69 10.91 -0.03
N THR A 126 -7.57 10.24 0.24
CA THR A 126 -7.37 8.86 -0.18
C THR A 126 -7.89 7.90 0.87
N ALA A 127 -8.40 6.76 0.41
CA ALA A 127 -8.91 5.70 1.26
C ALA A 127 -8.33 4.36 0.83
N ILE A 128 -8.17 3.47 1.80
CA ILE A 128 -7.67 2.12 1.61
C ILE A 128 -8.58 1.14 2.33
N SER A 129 -8.69 -0.08 1.82
CA SER A 129 -9.30 -1.18 2.54
C SER A 129 -8.23 -2.11 3.10
N LEU A 130 -8.26 -2.36 4.41
CA LEU A 130 -7.37 -3.30 5.08
C LEU A 130 -8.01 -4.70 5.16
N SER A 131 -7.28 -5.71 4.68
CA SER A 131 -7.57 -7.11 4.94
C SER A 131 -6.69 -7.60 6.10
N LEU A 132 -7.32 -8.31 7.04
CA LEU A 132 -6.66 -8.92 8.18
C LEU A 132 -6.59 -10.44 7.99
N LEU A 133 -5.51 -11.06 8.45
CA LEU A 133 -5.37 -12.50 8.58
C LEU A 133 -5.49 -12.88 10.05
N GLN A 134 -6.41 -13.79 10.37
CA GLN A 134 -6.52 -14.41 11.69
C GLN A 134 -5.95 -15.83 11.62
N ALA A 135 -4.89 -16.10 12.37
CA ALA A 135 -4.26 -17.42 12.44
C ALA A 135 -3.75 -17.68 13.86
N ASN A 136 -4.07 -18.84 14.43
CA ASN A 136 -3.62 -19.26 15.77
C ASN A 136 -3.91 -18.21 16.87
N GLY A 137 -5.06 -17.53 16.79
CA GLY A 137 -5.44 -16.47 17.74
C GLY A 137 -4.71 -15.14 17.58
N LEU A 138 -3.79 -15.04 16.61
CA LEU A 138 -3.10 -13.81 16.24
C LEU A 138 -3.78 -13.17 15.04
N THR A 139 -3.89 -11.84 15.08
CA THR A 139 -4.32 -11.03 13.94
C THR A 139 -3.12 -10.31 13.36
N SER A 140 -3.02 -10.29 12.04
CA SER A 140 -1.97 -9.56 11.32
C SER A 140 -2.52 -8.88 10.08
N MET A 141 -1.86 -7.82 9.64
CA MET A 141 -2.21 -7.16 8.38
C MET A 141 -1.86 -8.09 7.21
N ARG A 142 -2.85 -8.45 6.39
CA ARG A 142 -2.67 -9.29 5.20
C ARG A 142 -2.34 -8.46 3.98
N SER A 143 -3.16 -7.46 3.69
CA SER A 143 -3.00 -6.62 2.50
C SER A 143 -3.78 -5.32 2.63
N LEU A 144 -3.39 -4.34 1.82
CA LEU A 144 -4.13 -3.09 1.63
C LEU A 144 -4.58 -2.96 0.18
N THR A 145 -5.84 -2.60 -0.03
CA THR A 145 -6.35 -2.24 -1.36
C THR A 145 -6.50 -0.74 -1.44
N PHE A 146 -5.85 -0.10 -2.43
CA PHE A 146 -5.95 1.34 -2.64
C PHE A 146 -7.27 1.67 -3.37
N LEU A 147 -8.16 2.44 -2.73
CA LEU A 147 -9.49 2.75 -3.30
C LEU A 147 -9.49 4.02 -4.17
N ALA A 148 -8.36 4.73 -4.17
CA ALA A 148 -8.06 5.89 -5.01
C ALA A 148 -6.57 5.89 -5.39
N ASP A 149 -6.22 6.62 -6.45
CA ASP A 149 -4.81 6.90 -6.76
C ASP A 149 -4.18 7.58 -5.53
N THR A 150 -3.03 7.05 -5.09
CA THR A 150 -2.38 7.46 -3.85
C THR A 150 -0.94 7.83 -4.11
N THR A 151 -0.52 8.97 -3.56
CA THR A 151 0.85 9.46 -3.69
C THR A 151 1.51 9.48 -2.32
N PHE A 152 2.73 8.94 -2.25
CA PHE A 152 3.68 9.18 -1.17
C PHE A 152 4.74 10.14 -1.67
N GLN A 153 4.98 11.22 -0.93
CA GLN A 153 5.99 12.22 -1.30
C GLN A 153 7.16 12.14 -0.33
N VAL A 154 8.37 12.12 -0.87
CA VAL A 154 9.59 11.96 -0.08
C VAL A 154 10.65 12.98 -0.45
N ASN A 155 11.29 13.50 0.59
CA ASN A 155 12.49 14.30 0.45
C ASN A 155 13.71 13.39 0.56
N MET A 156 14.57 13.39 -0.45
CA MET A 156 15.86 12.70 -0.47
C MET A 156 17.03 13.66 -0.30
N ASN A 157 16.76 14.93 -0.03
CA ASN A 157 17.74 15.97 0.22
C ASN A 157 17.59 16.48 1.66
N GLU A 158 18.50 16.03 2.54
CA GLU A 158 18.55 16.41 3.96
C GLU A 158 18.54 17.93 4.20
N ARG A 159 19.06 18.71 3.25
CA ARG A 159 19.17 20.17 3.36
C ARG A 159 17.99 20.92 2.75
N ALA A 160 16.97 20.23 2.24
CA ALA A 160 15.83 20.92 1.67
C ALA A 160 14.90 21.46 2.76
N GLU A 161 14.23 22.58 2.47
CA GLU A 161 13.26 23.19 3.36
C GLU A 161 12.08 22.24 3.64
N PRO A 162 11.45 22.30 4.83
CA PRO A 162 10.24 21.55 5.13
C PRO A 162 9.16 21.74 4.06
N GLY A 163 8.52 20.64 3.67
CA GLY A 163 7.54 20.64 2.57
C GLY A 163 8.14 20.57 1.16
N THR A 164 9.47 20.54 1.03
CA THR A 164 10.12 20.22 -0.26
C THR A 164 10.15 18.72 -0.47
N TYR A 165 9.67 18.28 -1.64
CA TYR A 165 9.74 16.89 -2.06
C TYR A 165 10.60 16.75 -3.31
N THR A 166 11.37 15.67 -3.34
CA THR A 166 12.27 15.37 -4.46
C THR A 166 11.83 14.16 -5.24
N HIS A 167 10.97 13.32 -4.65
CA HIS A 167 10.46 12.13 -5.30
C HIS A 167 9.03 11.85 -4.87
N GLU A 168 8.32 11.11 -5.72
CA GLU A 168 7.00 10.57 -5.44
C GLU A 168 6.93 9.09 -5.77
N LEU A 169 6.17 8.34 -4.98
CA LEU A 169 5.61 7.06 -5.39
C LEU A 169 4.11 7.28 -5.65
N ARG A 170 3.68 7.06 -6.89
CA ARG A 170 2.27 7.04 -7.27
C ARG A 170 1.80 5.60 -7.36
N ILE A 171 0.71 5.29 -6.68
CA ILE A 171 0.09 3.96 -6.64
C ILE A 171 -1.30 4.08 -7.24
N ARG A 172 -1.62 3.21 -8.21
CA ARG A 172 -2.91 3.27 -8.91
C ARG A 172 -4.04 2.74 -8.04
N LYS A 173 -5.22 3.35 -8.15
CA LYS A 173 -6.48 2.81 -7.65
C LYS A 173 -6.65 1.36 -8.07
N GLY A 174 -7.13 0.55 -7.15
CA GLY A 174 -7.31 -0.89 -7.33
C GLY A 174 -6.07 -1.69 -6.95
N SER A 175 -4.87 -1.10 -6.92
CA SER A 175 -3.65 -1.82 -6.52
C SER A 175 -3.78 -2.45 -5.14
N VAL A 176 -3.13 -3.58 -4.96
CA VAL A 176 -3.06 -4.27 -3.67
C VAL A 176 -1.62 -4.33 -3.19
N LEU A 177 -1.35 -3.76 -2.01
CA LEU A 177 -0.08 -3.94 -1.31
C LEU A 177 -0.16 -5.18 -0.43
N PRO A 178 0.56 -6.27 -0.77
CA PRO A 178 0.60 -7.45 0.08
C PRO A 178 1.55 -7.23 1.26
N LEU A 179 1.09 -7.54 2.47
CA LEU A 179 1.81 -7.39 3.73
C LEU A 179 2.16 -8.74 4.37
N SER A 180 1.53 -9.82 3.93
CA SER A 180 1.89 -11.19 4.24
C SER A 180 1.88 -12.05 2.97
N LYS A 181 2.65 -13.14 2.98
CA LYS A 181 2.56 -14.13 1.90
C LYS A 181 1.17 -14.77 1.99
N VAL A 182 0.42 -14.72 0.89
CA VAL A 182 -0.84 -15.46 0.77
C VAL A 182 -0.49 -16.95 0.80
N PRO A 183 -1.01 -17.74 1.75
CA PRO A 183 -0.85 -19.19 1.68
C PRO A 183 -1.46 -19.68 0.37
N PRO A 184 -0.79 -20.54 -0.42
CA PRO A 184 -1.41 -21.12 -1.59
C PRO A 184 -2.64 -21.94 -1.18
N GLY A 185 -3.83 -21.58 -1.67
CA GLY A 185 -5.04 -22.41 -1.56
C GLY A 185 -6.09 -22.03 -0.50
N GLN A 186 -6.23 -20.74 -0.15
CA GLN A 186 -7.44 -20.23 0.51
C GLN A 186 -8.26 -19.33 -0.41
#